data_AF-A0A7V9LNL7-F1
#
_entry.id   AF-A0A7V9LNL7-F1
#
_cell.length_a   1.000
_cell.length_b   1.000
_cell.length_c   1.000
_cell.angle_alpha   90.00
_cell.angle_beta   90.00
_cell.angle_gamma   90.00
#
_symmetry.space_group_name_H-M   'P 1'
#
loop_
_entity.id
_entity.type
_entity.pdbx_description
1 polymer ?
#
loop_
_entity_poly.entity_id
_entity_poly.type
_entity_poly.pdbx_seq_one_letter_code
_entity_poly.pdbx_strand_id
1 'polypeptide(L)'
;MSARLPDFPWDSLAAARAQAVAHPDRIVDLSMGTPVDASPVVARDALAGAADSPGYPTTIGHTSLREAAAAWLLRRFDVPDLGLDTVLPVIGSKELIATLALHLGIGAGDTVVVPELAYPTYEVGARLAGADVFASNSTSALGPSAPALMWVNSPSNP
;
A
#
# COMPACT_ATOMS: atom_id res chain seq x y z
N MET A 1 -15.86 -14.99 6.42
CA MET A 1 -14.60 -14.30 6.04
C MET A 1 -14.43 -12.95 6.73
N SER A 2 -15.44 -12.06 6.73
CA SER A 2 -15.33 -10.71 7.31
C SER A 2 -14.91 -10.67 8.79
N ALA A 3 -15.42 -11.56 9.65
CA ALA A 3 -15.06 -11.60 11.08
C ALA A 3 -13.58 -11.91 11.38
N ARG A 4 -12.78 -12.27 10.37
CA ARG A 4 -11.34 -12.47 10.52
C ARG A 4 -10.53 -11.22 10.17
N LEU A 5 -11.12 -10.22 9.52
CA LEU A 5 -10.39 -9.02 9.09
C LEU A 5 -10.40 -7.98 10.21
N PRO A 6 -9.33 -7.18 10.35
CA PRO A 6 -9.29 -6.11 11.34
C PRO A 6 -10.35 -5.04 11.02
N ASP A 7 -10.87 -4.42 12.06
CA ASP A 7 -11.65 -3.18 11.93
C ASP A 7 -10.72 -2.06 11.46
N PHE A 8 -11.25 -1.15 10.66
CA PHE A 8 -10.47 -0.01 10.21
C PHE A 8 -10.54 1.14 11.23
N PRO A 9 -9.40 1.77 11.57
CA PRO A 9 -9.37 2.82 12.60
C PRO A 9 -10.32 4.00 12.33
N TRP A 10 -10.56 4.35 11.06
CA TRP A 10 -11.45 5.46 10.71
C TRP A 10 -12.92 5.17 11.00
N ASP A 11 -13.34 3.91 11.04
CA ASP A 11 -14.73 3.56 11.39
C ASP A 11 -15.03 3.92 12.86
N SER A 12 -14.02 3.87 13.73
CA SER A 12 -14.13 4.29 15.14
C SER A 12 -14.40 5.79 15.32
N LEU A 13 -14.09 6.61 14.30
CA LEU A 13 -14.23 8.07 14.35
C LEU A 13 -15.64 8.56 13.99
N ALA A 14 -16.55 7.67 13.58
CA ALA A 14 -17.88 8.06 13.10
C ALA A 14 -18.66 8.92 14.10
N ALA A 15 -18.66 8.55 15.38
CA ALA A 15 -19.36 9.31 16.43
C ALA A 15 -18.71 10.69 16.68
N ALA A 16 -17.38 10.73 16.75
CA ALA A 16 -16.63 11.97 16.93
C ALA A 16 -16.87 12.93 15.74
N ARG A 17 -16.88 12.40 14.51
CA ARG A 17 -17.19 13.16 13.30
C ARG A 17 -18.60 13.73 13.33
N ALA A 18 -19.60 12.93 13.73
CA ALA A 18 -20.99 13.38 13.83
C ALA A 18 -21.15 14.56 14.81
N GLN A 19 -20.50 14.47 15.98
CA GLN A 19 -20.49 15.56 16.95
C GLN A 19 -19.77 16.80 16.41
N ALA A 20 -18.62 16.63 15.76
CA ALA A 20 -17.83 17.74 15.25
C ALA A 20 -18.59 18.49 14.13
N VAL A 21 -19.19 17.77 13.19
CA VAL A 21 -19.96 18.37 12.07
C VAL A 21 -21.15 19.20 12.55
N ALA A 22 -21.70 18.91 13.74
CA ALA A 22 -22.79 19.69 14.35
C ALA A 22 -22.34 21.06 14.91
N HIS A 23 -21.03 21.34 14.96
CA HIS A 23 -20.51 22.60 15.45
C HIS A 23 -20.86 23.78 14.50
N PRO A 24 -21.40 24.91 14.99
CA PRO A 24 -21.83 26.04 14.16
C PRO A 24 -20.73 26.59 13.24
N ASP A 25 -19.49 26.61 13.72
CA ASP A 25 -18.34 27.16 12.97
C ASP A 25 -17.68 26.15 12.01
N ARG A 26 -18.31 24.98 11.81
CA ARG A 26 -17.78 23.85 11.01
C ARG A 26 -16.51 23.24 11.63
N ILE A 27 -15.95 22.26 10.93
CA ILE A 27 -14.78 21.49 11.39
C ILE A 27 -13.58 21.70 10.48
N VAL A 28 -12.40 21.50 11.05
CA VAL A 28 -11.18 21.18 10.29
C VAL A 28 -10.97 19.68 10.40
N ASP A 29 -11.18 18.96 9.30
CA ASP A 29 -11.07 17.50 9.27
C ASP A 29 -9.63 17.07 8.95
N LEU A 30 -8.95 16.50 9.94
CA LEU A 30 -7.57 15.97 9.84
C LEU A 30 -7.53 14.44 10.01
N SER A 31 -8.67 13.75 9.88
CA SER A 31 -8.74 12.31 10.16
C SER A 31 -8.23 11.42 9.02
N MET A 32 -8.07 11.98 7.82
CA MET A 32 -7.76 11.24 6.60
C MET A 32 -6.58 11.89 5.88
N GLY A 33 -5.53 11.11 5.63
CA GLY A 33 -4.32 11.55 4.90
C GLY A 33 -4.52 11.64 3.39
N THR A 34 -5.63 12.22 2.91
CA THR A 34 -5.89 12.40 1.48
C THR A 34 -5.44 13.79 1.04
N PRO A 35 -4.52 13.92 0.07
CA PRO A 35 -4.17 15.21 -0.51
C PRO A 35 -5.40 15.90 -1.10
N VAL A 36 -5.52 17.21 -0.88
CA VAL A 36 -6.62 18.04 -1.40
C VAL A 36 -6.21 18.90 -2.60
N ASP A 37 -4.90 18.97 -2.88
CA ASP A 37 -4.37 19.70 -4.02
C ASP A 37 -4.77 19.04 -5.34
N ALA A 38 -4.90 19.87 -6.38
CA ALA A 38 -5.17 19.37 -7.72
C ALA A 38 -4.02 18.48 -8.21
N SER A 39 -4.36 17.39 -8.89
CA SER A 39 -3.37 16.56 -9.57
C SER A 39 -2.51 17.40 -10.53
N PRO A 40 -1.19 17.15 -10.62
CA PRO A 40 -0.29 17.92 -11.47
C PRO A 40 -0.77 18.01 -12.93
N VAL A 41 -0.68 19.20 -13.53
CA VAL A 41 -1.13 19.47 -14.90
C VAL A 41 -0.48 18.51 -15.90
N VAL A 42 0.82 18.24 -15.77
CA VAL A 42 1.55 17.30 -16.64
C VAL A 42 0.94 15.89 -16.66
N ALA A 43 0.43 15.40 -15.52
CA ALA A 43 -0.21 14.09 -15.45
C ALA A 43 -1.61 14.10 -16.07
N ARG A 44 -2.36 15.19 -15.86
CA ARG A 44 -3.69 15.39 -16.43
C ARG A 44 -3.63 15.48 -17.95
N ASP A 45 -2.67 16.23 -18.49
CA ASP A 45 -2.48 16.40 -19.94
C ASP A 45 -2.03 15.10 -20.59
N ALA A 46 -1.11 14.35 -19.97
CA ALA A 46 -0.67 13.05 -20.47
C ALA A 46 -1.82 12.03 -20.51
N LEU A 47 -2.66 11.99 -19.47
CA LEU A 47 -3.84 11.12 -19.44
C LEU A 47 -4.84 11.51 -20.53
N ALA A 48 -5.13 12.81 -20.69
CA ALA A 48 -6.05 13.29 -21.71
C ALA A 48 -5.55 12.98 -23.13
N GLY A 49 -4.25 13.18 -23.38
CA GLY A 49 -3.61 12.89 -24.66
C GLY A 49 -3.54 11.40 -24.99
N ALA A 50 -3.56 10.52 -23.98
CA ALA A 50 -3.50 9.07 -24.14
C ALA A 50 -4.87 8.38 -24.03
N ALA A 51 -5.97 9.12 -23.96
CA ALA A 51 -7.30 8.57 -23.69
C ALA A 51 -7.81 7.62 -24.78
N ASP A 52 -7.39 7.82 -26.04
CA ASP A 52 -7.66 6.90 -27.14
C ASP A 52 -6.57 5.82 -27.20
N SER A 53 -6.70 4.80 -26.36
CA SER A 53 -5.75 3.68 -26.26
C SER A 53 -6.48 2.33 -26.35
N PRO A 54 -6.93 1.93 -27.55
CA PRO A 54 -7.63 0.66 -27.72
C PRO A 54 -6.68 -0.53 -27.57
N GLY A 55 -7.21 -1.65 -27.08
CA GLY A 55 -6.47 -2.91 -26.96
C GLY A 55 -6.40 -3.42 -25.53
N TYR A 56 -5.99 -4.68 -25.38
CA TYR A 56 -5.82 -5.30 -24.07
C TYR A 56 -4.42 -4.99 -23.53
N PRO A 57 -4.29 -4.39 -22.33
CA PRO A 57 -2.99 -4.03 -21.78
C PRO A 57 -2.18 -5.28 -21.42
N THR A 58 -0.85 -5.18 -21.55
CA THR A 58 0.05 -6.24 -21.09
C THR A 58 0.13 -6.24 -19.56
N THR A 59 0.18 -7.44 -18.97
CA THR A 59 0.26 -7.60 -17.50
C THR A 59 1.54 -7.02 -16.92
N ILE A 60 2.64 -7.10 -17.66
CA ILE A 60 3.95 -6.57 -17.23
C ILE A 60 4.06 -5.04 -17.40
N GLY A 61 3.07 -4.41 -18.04
CA GLY A 61 3.05 -2.98 -18.33
C GLY A 61 3.98 -2.56 -19.47
N HIS A 62 3.84 -1.29 -19.87
CA HIS A 62 4.56 -0.71 -20.99
C HIS A 62 6.06 -0.57 -20.68
N THR A 63 6.92 -0.84 -21.65
CA THR A 63 8.38 -0.70 -21.52
C THR A 63 8.77 0.72 -21.11
N SER A 64 8.20 1.73 -21.76
CA SER A 64 8.50 3.14 -21.48
C SER A 64 8.16 3.55 -20.04
N LEU A 65 7.11 3.00 -19.45
CA LEU A 65 6.77 3.24 -18.04
C LEU A 65 7.81 2.63 -17.10
N ARG A 66 8.25 1.41 -17.39
CA ARG A 66 9.27 0.71 -16.60
C ARG A 66 10.63 1.39 -16.69
N GLU A 67 11.03 1.85 -17.88
CA GLU A 67 12.23 2.66 -18.10
C GLU A 67 12.17 3.98 -17.31
N ALA A 68 11.04 4.68 -17.38
CA ALA A 68 10.87 5.94 -16.66
C ALA A 68 10.95 5.76 -15.13
N ALA A 69 10.38 4.69 -14.60
CA ALA A 69 10.43 4.35 -13.19
C ALA A 69 11.86 4.00 -12.73
N ALA A 70 12.57 3.13 -13.46
CA ALA A 70 13.96 2.79 -13.17
C ALA A 70 14.87 4.04 -13.19
N ALA A 71 14.71 4.88 -14.22
CA ALA A 71 15.48 6.12 -14.34
C ALA A 71 15.16 7.12 -13.22
N TRP A 72 13.92 7.18 -12.72
CA TRP A 72 13.55 8.02 -11.58
C TRP A 72 14.18 7.50 -10.28
N LEU A 73 14.15 6.18 -10.04
CA LEU A 73 14.78 5.56 -8.86
C LEU A 73 16.28 5.85 -8.82
N LEU A 74 16.97 5.77 -9.97
CA LEU A 74 18.37 6.17 -10.09
C LEU A 74 18.57 7.65 -9.73
N ARG A 75 17.83 8.57 -10.36
CA ARG A 75 18.02 10.02 -10.11
C ARG A 75 17.65 10.47 -8.70
N ARG A 76 16.67 9.82 -8.08
CA ARG A 76 16.10 10.26 -6.80
C ARG A 76 16.76 9.60 -5.59
N PHE A 77 17.22 8.36 -5.75
CA PHE A 77 17.69 7.51 -4.64
C PHE A 77 19.04 6.83 -4.94
N ASP A 78 19.68 7.14 -6.07
CA ASP A 78 20.96 6.57 -6.48
C ASP A 78 20.96 5.04 -6.53
N VAL A 79 19.85 4.43 -6.93
CA VAL A 79 19.74 2.97 -7.09
C VAL A 79 20.24 2.57 -8.49
N PRO A 80 21.42 1.93 -8.61
CA PRO A 80 21.98 1.55 -9.90
C PRO A 80 21.37 0.26 -10.45
N ASP A 81 21.66 -0.05 -11.70
CA ASP A 81 21.49 -1.37 -12.32
C ASP A 81 20.06 -1.96 -12.28
N LEU A 82 19.04 -1.09 -12.24
CA LEU A 82 17.64 -1.50 -12.37
C LEU A 82 17.30 -1.83 -13.83
N GLY A 83 17.35 -3.13 -14.17
CA GLY A 83 16.83 -3.65 -15.44
C GLY A 83 15.30 -3.64 -15.51
N LEU A 84 14.74 -3.80 -16.71
CA LEU A 84 13.28 -3.79 -16.91
C LEU A 84 12.53 -4.87 -16.14
N ASP A 85 13.19 -6.00 -15.85
CA ASP A 85 12.62 -7.12 -15.09
C ASP A 85 12.56 -6.85 -13.58
N THR A 86 13.15 -5.74 -13.12
CA THR A 86 13.13 -5.30 -11.72
C THR A 86 11.98 -4.33 -11.41
N VAL A 87 11.19 -3.95 -12.42
CA VAL A 87 10.10 -2.98 -12.29
C VAL A 87 8.78 -3.58 -12.76
N LEU A 88 7.81 -3.64 -11.84
CA LEU A 88 6.44 -4.05 -12.12
C LEU A 88 5.48 -2.89 -11.81
N PRO A 89 4.85 -2.27 -12.83
CA PRO A 89 3.74 -1.36 -12.61
C PRO A 89 2.56 -2.09 -11.96
N VAL A 90 1.92 -1.46 -10.97
CA VAL A 90 0.78 -2.03 -10.24
C VAL A 90 -0.39 -1.07 -10.22
N ILE A 91 -1.60 -1.61 -10.03
CA ILE A 91 -2.84 -0.84 -9.91
C ILE A 91 -2.93 -0.30 -8.46
N GLY A 92 -2.07 0.66 -8.16
CA GLY A 92 -1.94 1.22 -6.82
C GLY A 92 -1.27 0.27 -5.81
N SER A 93 -0.58 0.84 -4.84
CA SER A 93 0.15 0.06 -3.83
C SER A 93 -0.77 -0.76 -2.93
N LYS A 94 -2.00 -0.30 -2.65
CA LYS A 94 -2.96 -1.00 -1.79
C LYS A 94 -3.32 -2.38 -2.33
N GLU A 95 -3.52 -2.52 -3.63
CA GLU A 95 -3.85 -3.82 -4.25
C GLU A 95 -2.67 -4.79 -4.13
N LEU A 96 -1.46 -4.32 -4.47
CA LEU A 96 -0.25 -5.11 -4.29
C LEU A 96 -0.07 -5.56 -2.84
N ILE A 97 -0.16 -4.63 -1.88
CA ILE A 97 -0.01 -4.94 -0.45
C ILE A 97 -1.04 -5.97 0.01
N ALA A 98 -2.31 -5.81 -0.39
CA ALA A 98 -3.39 -6.72 0.00
C ALA A 98 -3.24 -8.13 -0.60
N THR A 99 -2.50 -8.29 -1.70
CA THR A 99 -2.38 -9.55 -2.44
C THR A 99 -0.97 -10.13 -2.47
N LEU A 100 0.05 -9.42 -1.98
CA LEU A 100 1.44 -9.82 -2.08
C LEU A 100 1.70 -11.19 -1.43
N ALA A 101 1.09 -11.45 -0.27
CA ALA A 101 1.22 -12.73 0.41
C ALA A 101 0.80 -13.91 -0.48
N LEU A 102 -0.32 -13.76 -1.21
CA LEU A 102 -0.79 -14.78 -2.15
C LEU A 102 0.17 -14.96 -3.33
N HIS A 103 0.71 -13.87 -3.88
CA HIS A 103 1.67 -13.93 -4.98
C HIS A 103 3.00 -14.57 -4.59
N LEU A 104 3.39 -14.47 -3.32
CA LEU A 104 4.56 -15.12 -2.75
C LEU A 104 4.31 -16.57 -2.32
N GLY A 105 3.07 -17.07 -2.46
CA GLY A 105 2.71 -18.43 -2.05
C GLY A 105 2.61 -18.63 -0.54
N ILE A 106 2.51 -17.55 0.24
CA ILE A 106 2.36 -17.57 1.70
C ILE A 106 0.96 -18.08 2.05
N GLY A 107 0.85 -18.91 3.09
CA GLY A 107 -0.42 -19.48 3.51
C GLY A 107 -0.48 -19.95 4.95
N ALA A 108 -1.36 -20.91 5.22
CA ALA A 108 -1.54 -21.47 6.56
C ALA A 108 -0.26 -22.12 7.09
N GLY A 109 0.12 -21.76 8.32
CA GLY A 109 1.37 -22.20 8.95
C GLY A 109 2.54 -21.24 8.75
N ASP A 110 2.43 -20.26 7.84
CA ASP A 110 3.39 -19.18 7.72
C ASP A 110 3.08 -18.04 8.68
N THR A 111 4.11 -17.28 9.04
CA THR A 111 3.97 -16.06 9.85
C THR A 111 4.35 -14.82 9.03
N VAL A 112 3.47 -13.83 9.03
CA VAL A 112 3.72 -12.48 8.49
C VAL A 112 3.87 -11.49 9.65
N VAL A 113 4.97 -10.74 9.65
CA VAL A 113 5.22 -9.69 10.64
C VAL A 113 4.74 -8.35 10.13
N VAL A 114 4.03 -7.63 11.00
CA VAL A 114 3.61 -6.24 10.80
C VAL A 114 4.09 -5.38 11.96
N PRO A 115 4.38 -4.07 11.76
CA PRO A 115 4.64 -3.18 12.88
C PRO A 115 3.45 -3.12 13.84
N GLU A 116 3.68 -2.86 15.14
CA GLU A 116 2.58 -2.78 16.13
C GLU A 116 1.64 -1.61 15.86
N LEU A 117 2.19 -0.54 15.27
CA LEU A 117 1.46 0.60 14.76
C LEU A 117 1.65 0.64 13.26
N ALA A 118 0.60 0.32 12.50
CA ALA A 118 0.76 0.09 11.07
C ALA A 118 -0.50 0.38 10.26
N TYR A 119 -0.28 0.51 8.95
CA TYR A 119 -1.33 0.50 7.95
C TYR A 119 -2.09 -0.85 7.97
N PRO A 120 -3.42 -0.87 8.20
CA PRO A 120 -4.17 -2.12 8.45
C PRO A 120 -4.14 -3.14 7.31
N THR A 121 -3.90 -2.69 6.07
CA THR A 121 -3.93 -3.58 4.91
C THR A 121 -2.82 -4.64 4.95
N TYR A 122 -1.72 -4.42 5.67
CA TYR A 122 -0.68 -5.44 5.87
C TYR A 122 -1.24 -6.71 6.53
N GLU A 123 -2.01 -6.51 7.62
CA GLU A 123 -2.69 -7.60 8.32
C GLU A 123 -3.80 -8.22 7.45
N VAL A 124 -4.57 -7.41 6.73
CA VAL A 124 -5.59 -7.90 5.79
C VAL A 124 -4.99 -8.88 4.79
N GLY A 125 -3.86 -8.54 4.16
CA GLY A 125 -3.22 -9.39 3.15
C GLY A 125 -2.77 -10.74 3.72
N ALA A 126 -2.16 -10.74 4.91
CA ALA A 126 -1.75 -11.98 5.59
C ALA A 126 -2.95 -12.88 5.93
N ARG A 127 -4.02 -12.28 6.46
CA ARG A 127 -5.24 -13.03 6.84
C ARG A 127 -6.02 -13.54 5.64
N LEU A 128 -6.00 -12.83 4.51
CA LEU A 128 -6.57 -13.31 3.25
C LEU A 128 -5.80 -14.52 2.71
N ALA A 129 -4.48 -14.56 2.88
CA ALA A 129 -3.64 -15.71 2.57
C ALA A 129 -3.81 -16.88 3.56
N GLY A 130 -4.39 -16.62 4.74
CA GLY A 130 -4.55 -17.61 5.81
C GLY A 130 -3.32 -17.79 6.69
N ALA A 131 -2.36 -16.88 6.59
CA ALA A 131 -1.16 -16.85 7.43
C ALA A 131 -1.44 -16.25 8.82
N ASP A 132 -0.58 -16.60 9.77
CA ASP A 132 -0.58 -15.99 11.10
C ASP A 132 0.05 -14.60 11.05
N VAL A 133 -0.48 -13.68 11.85
CA VAL A 133 0.01 -12.30 11.94
C VAL A 133 0.69 -12.10 13.28
N PHE A 134 1.91 -11.58 13.24
CA PHE A 134 2.67 -11.24 14.42
C PHE A 134 3.01 -9.75 14.41
N ALA A 135 2.40 -8.98 15.32
CA ALA A 135 2.68 -7.57 15.49
C ALA A 135 3.97 -7.38 16.29
N SER A 136 4.97 -6.71 15.73
CA SER A 136 6.23 -6.43 16.44
C SER A 136 6.99 -5.27 15.82
N ASN A 137 7.58 -4.44 16.67
CA ASN A 137 8.57 -3.42 16.31
C ASN A 137 10.03 -3.88 16.50
N SER A 138 10.24 -5.11 16.97
CA SER A 138 11.56 -5.70 17.21
C SER A 138 11.85 -6.84 16.23
N THR A 139 13.06 -6.82 15.68
CA THR A 139 13.58 -7.89 14.80
C THR A 139 13.92 -9.18 15.55
N SER A 140 13.98 -9.17 16.89
CA SER A 140 14.30 -10.35 17.70
C SER A 140 13.07 -10.99 18.38
N ALA A 141 11.90 -10.36 18.29
CA ALA A 141 10.70 -10.81 19.00
C ALA A 141 10.18 -12.20 18.57
N LEU A 142 10.53 -12.66 17.37
CA LEU A 142 10.20 -14.01 16.87
C LEU A 142 11.12 -15.11 17.43
N GLY A 143 12.16 -14.75 18.20
CA GLY A 143 13.14 -15.72 18.67
C GLY A 143 13.83 -16.43 17.48
N PRO A 144 13.90 -17.78 17.47
CA PRO A 144 14.50 -18.53 16.37
C PRO A 144 13.61 -18.69 15.14
N SER A 145 12.34 -18.25 15.18
CA SER A 145 11.41 -18.41 14.06
C SER A 145 11.71 -17.44 12.92
N ALA A 146 11.67 -17.95 11.68
CA ALA A 146 11.82 -17.13 10.48
C ALA A 146 10.44 -16.77 9.91
N PRO A 147 10.07 -15.49 9.79
CA PRO A 147 8.82 -15.11 9.16
C PRO A 147 8.90 -15.30 7.64
N ALA A 148 7.78 -15.61 7.01
CA ALA A 148 7.68 -15.70 5.55
C ALA A 148 7.69 -14.30 4.89
N LEU A 149 7.22 -13.28 5.60
CA LEU A 149 7.20 -11.88 5.16
C LEU A 149 7.28 -10.94 6.37
N MET A 150 8.00 -9.83 6.23
CA MET A 150 8.04 -8.75 7.21
C MET A 150 7.77 -7.42 6.51
N TRP A 151 6.74 -6.70 6.97
CA TRP A 151 6.44 -5.36 6.46
C TRP A 151 7.25 -4.29 7.19
N VAL A 152 7.84 -3.39 6.41
CA VAL A 152 8.48 -2.16 6.89
C VAL A 152 7.92 -0.99 6.09
N ASN A 153 7.60 0.11 6.76
CA ASN A 153 7.10 1.33 6.12
C ASN A 153 7.87 2.55 6.65
N SER A 154 8.69 3.14 5.78
CA SER A 154 9.50 4.32 6.08
C SER A 154 9.47 5.29 4.89
N PRO A 155 9.02 6.54 5.07
CA PRO A 155 8.39 7.11 6.27
C PRO A 155 7.10 6.36 6.68
N SER A 156 6.84 6.29 7.99
CA SER A 156 5.73 5.49 8.56
C SER A 156 4.35 6.13 8.34
N ASN A 157 3.32 5.28 8.36
CA ASN A 157 1.92 5.68 8.44
C ASN A 157 1.12 4.70 9.33
N PRO A 158 0.58 5.17 10.48
CA PRO A 158 1.08 6.32 11.23
C PRO A 158 2.54 6.10 11.69
#